data_AF-A0AAV5UBH5-F1
#
_entry.id   AF-A0AAV5UBH5-F1
#
_cell.length_a   1.000
_cell.length_b   1.000
_cell.length_c   1.000
_cell.angle_alpha   90.00
_cell.angle_beta   90.00
_cell.angle_gamma   90.00
#
_symmetry.space_group_name_H-M   'P 1'
#
loop_
_entity.id
_entity.type
_entity.pdbx_description
1 polymer ?
#
loop_
_entity_poly.entity_id
_entity_poly.type
_entity_poly.pdbx_seq_one_letter_code
_entity_poly.pdbx_strand_id
1 'polypeptide(L)'
;VPYKSRVFSPHSSTMSPLFILLLLLPSFVLSSIKEEERTISLHEPLKEFHAKMNQLDKEIEDSGKLTMDDEREKILKERLEAFSHLSKKENITKTDVLDVNVHSGLINDLYEGDVLLTKEQLDALSISSNSSSRARRQAWKPKRFPSNIWGANTPIPVSIDSSYPTDSIQVLRDEMRFWNENTCARFAEGAKGNNTVKFIYGNGCYSWIGMIGNEQQVSIGRGCGTVGIVTHELGTTHRTVSHAVEIRS
;
A
#
# COMPACT_ATOMS: atom_id res chain seq x y z
N VAL A 1 -68.00 -13.63 -16.90
CA VAL A 1 -67.33 -12.53 -16.16
C VAL A 1 -68.25 -12.16 -15.00
N PRO A 2 -67.88 -12.51 -13.76
CA PRO A 2 -67.20 -11.53 -12.90
C PRO A 2 -65.99 -12.11 -12.14
N TYR A 3 -65.02 -11.25 -11.89
CA TYR A 3 -63.74 -11.50 -11.22
C TYR A 3 -63.94 -11.42 -9.70
N LYS A 4 -63.55 -12.48 -8.98
CA LYS A 4 -63.53 -12.53 -7.51
C LYS A 4 -62.31 -11.75 -6.98
N SER A 5 -62.56 -10.78 -6.12
CA SER A 5 -61.58 -10.10 -5.27
C SER A 5 -60.89 -11.10 -4.33
N ARG A 6 -59.55 -11.18 -4.38
CA ARG A 6 -58.73 -11.92 -3.41
C ARG A 6 -57.93 -10.90 -2.59
N VAL A 7 -58.30 -10.78 -1.32
CA VAL A 7 -57.60 -10.04 -0.27
C VAL A 7 -56.26 -10.73 -0.01
N PHE A 8 -55.15 -9.99 -0.03
CA PHE A 8 -53.83 -10.44 0.43
C PHE A 8 -53.52 -9.73 1.75
N SER A 9 -53.41 -10.52 2.83
CA SER A 9 -52.94 -10.08 4.15
C SER A 9 -51.44 -9.74 4.13
N PRO A 10 -50.97 -8.79 4.96
CA PRO A 10 -49.54 -8.57 5.15
C PRO A 10 -48.96 -9.67 6.05
N HIS A 11 -47.98 -10.41 5.53
CA HIS A 11 -47.20 -11.35 6.33
C HIS A 11 -46.29 -10.57 7.29
N SER A 12 -46.43 -10.87 8.59
CA SER A 12 -45.52 -10.47 9.65
C SER A 12 -44.10 -10.96 9.34
N SER A 13 -43.20 -10.03 9.00
CA SER A 13 -41.77 -10.31 8.90
C SER A 13 -41.19 -10.25 10.30
N THR A 14 -41.11 -11.40 10.96
CA THR A 14 -40.33 -11.56 12.19
C THR A 14 -38.87 -11.37 11.82
N MET A 15 -38.26 -10.24 12.19
CA MET A 15 -36.82 -10.07 12.08
C MET A 15 -36.12 -11.15 12.92
N SER A 16 -35.13 -11.81 12.31
CA SER A 16 -34.34 -12.86 12.95
C SER A 16 -33.72 -12.34 14.26
N PRO A 17 -33.77 -13.09 15.37
CA PRO A 17 -33.22 -12.66 16.66
C PRO A 17 -31.71 -12.36 16.62
N LEU A 18 -30.99 -12.84 15.61
CA LEU A 18 -29.59 -12.48 15.33
C LEU A 18 -29.41 -11.00 14.94
N PHE A 19 -30.38 -10.38 14.28
CA PHE A 19 -30.31 -8.97 13.87
C PHE A 19 -30.52 -8.00 15.05
N ILE A 20 -31.31 -8.40 16.03
CA ILE A 20 -31.55 -7.60 17.26
C ILE A 20 -30.32 -7.66 18.17
N LEU A 21 -29.63 -8.80 18.22
CA LEU A 21 -28.41 -8.96 19.00
C LEU A 21 -27.26 -8.08 18.47
N LEU A 22 -27.19 -7.87 17.15
CA LEU A 22 -26.20 -6.99 16.50
C LEU A 22 -26.40 -5.50 16.80
N LEU A 23 -27.64 -5.06 17.09
CA LEU A 23 -27.95 -3.67 17.44
C LEU A 23 -27.70 -3.34 18.92
N LEU A 24 -27.48 -4.35 19.76
CA LEU A 24 -27.21 -4.21 21.20
C LEU A 24 -25.72 -4.35 21.55
N LEU A 25 -24.86 -4.63 20.57
CA LEU A 25 -23.43 -4.63 20.78
C LEU A 25 -22.96 -3.19 21.06
N PRO A 26 -22.26 -2.92 22.18
CA PRO A 26 -21.75 -1.59 22.47
C PRO A 26 -20.88 -1.12 21.30
N SER A 27 -20.95 0.16 20.96
CA SER A 27 -20.30 0.76 19.78
C SER A 27 -18.80 0.43 19.68
N PHE A 28 -18.17 0.15 20.82
CA PHE A 28 -16.81 -0.34 20.95
C PHE A 28 -16.57 -1.69 20.26
N VAL A 29 -17.48 -2.66 20.42
CA VAL A 29 -17.39 -4.01 19.79
C VAL A 29 -17.61 -3.91 18.28
N LEU A 30 -18.53 -3.06 17.81
CA LEU A 30 -18.63 -2.77 16.37
C LEU A 30 -17.37 -2.09 15.82
N SER A 31 -16.71 -1.22 16.58
CA SER A 31 -15.44 -0.62 16.15
C SER A 31 -14.30 -1.63 16.09
N SER A 32 -14.27 -2.59 17.03
CA SER A 32 -13.28 -3.67 17.09
C SER A 32 -13.46 -4.69 15.97
N ILE A 33 -14.71 -5.05 15.64
CA ILE A 33 -15.04 -5.90 14.47
C ILE A 33 -14.66 -5.19 13.16
N LYS A 34 -14.83 -3.86 13.10
CA LYS A 34 -14.48 -3.05 11.93
C LYS A 34 -12.96 -2.82 11.78
N GLU A 35 -12.21 -2.82 12.88
CA GLU A 35 -10.75 -2.91 12.88
C GLU A 35 -10.27 -4.28 12.37
N GLU A 36 -10.91 -5.36 12.85
CA GLU A 36 -10.59 -6.73 12.45
C GLU A 36 -10.89 -6.99 10.96
N GLU A 37 -12.03 -6.53 10.44
CA GLU A 37 -12.37 -6.56 9.00
C GLU A 37 -11.38 -5.75 8.14
N ARG A 38 -10.86 -4.62 8.66
CA ARG A 38 -9.89 -3.78 7.94
C ARG A 38 -8.52 -4.44 7.87
N THR A 39 -8.09 -5.15 8.92
CA THR A 39 -6.89 -6.01 8.87
C THR A 39 -7.09 -7.22 7.94
N ILE A 40 -8.29 -7.79 7.88
CA ILE A 40 -8.63 -8.89 6.97
C ILE A 40 -8.57 -8.45 5.49
N SER A 41 -9.00 -7.22 5.18
CA SER A 41 -8.98 -6.69 3.80
C SER A 41 -7.56 -6.51 3.23
N LEU A 42 -6.55 -6.27 4.07
CA LEU A 42 -5.14 -6.24 3.65
C LEU A 42 -4.52 -7.65 3.58
N HIS A 43 -5.06 -8.60 4.34
CA HIS A 43 -4.48 -9.92 4.52
C HIS A 43 -4.56 -10.81 3.27
N GLU A 44 -5.65 -10.71 2.50
CA GLU A 44 -5.86 -11.59 1.34
C GLU A 44 -4.94 -11.25 0.15
N PRO A 45 -4.80 -9.97 -0.27
CA PRO A 45 -3.81 -9.60 -1.29
C PRO A 45 -2.37 -9.90 -0.87
N LEU A 46 -2.06 -9.74 0.42
CA LEU A 46 -0.73 -9.98 0.98
C LEU A 46 -0.36 -11.48 0.99
N LYS A 47 -1.30 -12.35 1.36
CA LYS A 47 -1.12 -13.81 1.28
C LYS A 47 -0.83 -14.27 -0.14
N GLU A 48 -1.55 -13.72 -1.12
CA GLU A 48 -1.36 -14.09 -2.52
C GLU A 48 -0.01 -13.58 -3.06
N PHE A 49 0.39 -12.37 -2.65
CA PHE A 49 1.73 -11.85 -2.93
C PHE A 49 2.82 -12.76 -2.35
N HIS A 50 2.71 -13.18 -1.08
CA HIS A 50 3.66 -14.11 -0.45
C HIS A 50 3.73 -15.47 -1.15
N ALA A 51 2.58 -16.04 -1.52
CA ALA A 51 2.54 -17.31 -2.24
C ALA A 51 3.30 -17.22 -3.57
N LYS A 52 3.15 -16.09 -4.28
CA LYS A 52 3.81 -15.86 -5.56
C LYS A 52 5.31 -15.55 -5.42
N MET A 53 5.70 -14.80 -4.40
CA MET A 53 7.10 -14.54 -4.09
C MET A 53 7.84 -15.85 -3.74
N ASN A 54 7.26 -16.67 -2.87
CA ASN A 54 7.83 -17.98 -2.52
C ASN A 54 7.96 -18.92 -3.72
N GLN A 55 7.02 -18.86 -4.67
CA GLN A 55 7.11 -19.63 -5.90
C GLN A 55 8.28 -19.15 -6.78
N LEU A 56 8.44 -17.84 -6.93
CA LEU A 56 9.54 -17.25 -7.70
C LEU A 56 10.90 -17.54 -7.07
N ASP A 57 11.00 -17.47 -5.74
CA ASP A 57 12.24 -17.79 -5.01
C ASP A 57 12.66 -19.24 -5.25
N LYS A 58 11.69 -20.16 -5.21
CA LYS A 58 11.92 -21.57 -5.53
C LYS A 58 12.34 -21.78 -6.98
N GLU A 59 11.71 -21.08 -7.93
CA GLU A 59 12.10 -21.13 -9.35
C GLU A 59 13.52 -20.58 -9.59
N ILE A 60 13.93 -19.56 -8.84
CA ILE A 60 15.29 -18.99 -8.89
C ILE A 60 16.32 -19.96 -8.29
N GLU A 61 16.01 -20.58 -7.15
CA GLU A 61 16.86 -21.58 -6.48
C GLU A 61 17.04 -22.83 -7.36
N ASP A 62 15.94 -23.37 -7.91
CA ASP A 62 15.94 -24.51 -8.83
C ASP A 62 16.67 -24.20 -10.16
N SER A 63 16.72 -22.93 -10.58
CA SER A 63 17.45 -22.51 -11.79
C SER A 63 18.98 -22.40 -11.60
N GLY A 64 19.49 -22.55 -10.37
CA GLY A 64 20.92 -22.52 -10.05
C GLY A 64 21.63 -21.20 -10.41
N LYS A 65 20.87 -20.13 -10.66
CA LYS A 65 21.38 -18.88 -11.26
C LYS A 65 21.96 -17.89 -10.24
N LEU A 66 21.79 -18.16 -8.95
CA LEU A 66 22.29 -17.37 -7.82
C LEU A 66 23.01 -18.29 -6.83
N THR A 67 24.18 -18.80 -7.21
CA THR A 67 25.13 -19.31 -6.23
C THR A 67 26.08 -18.17 -5.88
N MET A 68 25.91 -17.61 -4.68
CA MET A 68 26.94 -16.81 -4.06
C MET A 68 28.04 -17.78 -3.64
N ASP A 69 29.24 -17.68 -4.21
CA ASP A 69 30.36 -18.44 -3.65
C ASP A 69 30.67 -17.89 -2.24
N ASP A 70 31.16 -18.76 -1.35
CA ASP A 70 31.42 -18.43 0.06
C ASP A 70 32.37 -17.22 0.24
N GLU A 71 33.27 -17.00 -0.72
CA GLU A 71 34.21 -15.87 -0.75
C GLU A 71 33.47 -14.56 -1.09
N ARG A 72 32.52 -14.59 -2.03
CA ARG A 72 31.65 -13.44 -2.34
C ARG A 72 30.72 -13.08 -1.20
N GLU A 73 30.17 -14.07 -0.50
CA GLU A 73 29.33 -13.81 0.69
C GLU A 73 30.15 -13.13 1.79
N LYS A 74 31.38 -13.62 2.04
CA LYS A 74 32.30 -13.02 3.01
C LYS A 74 32.66 -11.58 2.65
N ILE A 75 33.00 -11.31 1.39
CA ILE A 75 33.32 -9.96 0.90
C ILE A 75 32.09 -9.03 1.03
N LEU A 76 30.89 -9.55 0.76
CA LEU A 76 29.66 -8.76 0.92
C LEU A 76 29.43 -8.40 2.39
N LYS A 77 29.58 -9.35 3.30
CA LYS A 77 29.42 -9.13 4.74
C LYS A 77 30.42 -8.09 5.26
N GLU A 78 31.70 -8.22 4.92
CA GLU A 78 32.74 -7.26 5.30
C GLU A 78 32.44 -5.84 4.78
N ARG A 79 31.94 -5.71 3.54
CA ARG A 79 31.52 -4.43 2.97
C ARG A 79 30.28 -3.85 3.63
N LEU A 80 29.30 -4.70 3.96
CA LEU A 80 28.07 -4.30 4.63
C LEU A 80 28.38 -3.75 6.04
N GLU A 81 29.27 -4.45 6.75
CA GLU A 81 29.76 -4.03 8.07
C GLU A 81 30.50 -2.70 7.98
N ALA A 82 31.44 -2.56 7.03
CA ALA A 82 32.17 -1.30 6.83
C ALA A 82 31.23 -0.12 6.50
N PHE A 83 30.20 -0.34 5.67
CA PHE A 83 29.19 0.67 5.37
C PHE A 83 28.35 1.05 6.59
N SER A 84 27.94 0.07 7.41
CA SER A 84 27.19 0.30 8.65
C SER A 84 27.99 1.16 9.66
N HIS A 85 29.32 0.99 9.70
CA HIS A 85 30.22 1.78 10.54
C HIS A 85 30.39 3.21 10.06
N LEU A 86 30.37 3.45 8.74
CA LEU A 86 30.40 4.80 8.17
C LEU A 86 29.09 5.54 8.40
N SER A 87 27.95 4.85 8.27
CA SER A 87 26.61 5.39 8.57
C SER A 87 26.48 5.87 10.02
N LYS A 88 27.09 5.18 10.99
CA LYS A 88 27.13 5.61 12.41
C LYS A 88 28.05 6.80 12.70
N LYS A 89 29.03 7.09 11.83
CA LYS A 89 30.06 8.12 12.06
C LYS A 89 29.57 9.52 11.68
N GLU A 90 28.67 9.60 10.73
CA GLU A 90 27.88 10.81 10.52
C GLU A 90 26.60 10.66 11.34
N ASN A 91 26.24 11.61 12.19
CA ASN A 91 24.93 11.65 12.85
C ASN A 91 23.82 11.94 11.80
N ILE A 92 23.79 11.22 10.69
CA ILE A 92 22.71 11.19 9.73
C ILE A 92 21.69 10.25 10.33
N THR A 93 20.82 10.81 11.16
CA THR A 93 19.52 10.22 11.50
C THR A 93 18.61 10.21 10.26
N LYS A 94 19.08 9.70 9.12
CA LYS A 94 18.21 9.22 8.04
C LYS A 94 17.85 7.81 8.45
N THR A 95 16.77 7.68 9.19
CA THR A 95 15.98 6.46 9.10
C THR A 95 15.52 6.37 7.65
N ASP A 96 16.13 5.47 6.88
CA ASP A 96 15.66 5.17 5.53
C ASP A 96 14.36 4.38 5.61
N VAL A 97 13.50 4.50 4.59
CA VAL A 97 12.25 3.72 4.51
C VAL A 97 12.57 2.23 4.63
N LEU A 98 13.62 1.80 3.91
CA LEU A 98 14.06 0.41 3.91
C LEU A 98 14.48 -0.06 5.30
N ASP A 99 15.25 0.74 6.03
CA ASP A 99 15.68 0.41 7.38
C ASP A 99 14.48 0.25 8.31
N VAL A 100 13.50 1.16 8.25
CA VAL A 100 12.29 1.05 9.07
C VAL A 100 11.52 -0.23 8.74
N ASN A 101 11.33 -0.53 7.46
CA ASN A 101 10.57 -1.70 7.02
C ASN A 101 11.27 -3.03 7.31
N VAL A 102 12.60 -3.07 7.25
CA VAL A 102 13.41 -4.23 7.70
C VAL A 102 13.18 -4.49 9.18
N HIS A 103 13.25 -3.46 10.03
CA HIS A 103 13.01 -3.61 11.47
C HIS A 103 11.54 -3.93 11.80
N SER A 104 10.61 -3.49 10.95
CA SER A 104 9.19 -3.83 11.04
C SER A 104 8.85 -5.23 10.52
N GLY A 105 9.81 -5.96 9.94
CA GLY A 105 9.61 -7.31 9.40
C GLY A 105 8.84 -7.36 8.08
N LEU A 106 8.78 -6.25 7.33
CA LEU A 106 7.96 -6.10 6.12
C LEU A 106 8.75 -6.20 4.81
N ILE A 107 10.06 -6.40 4.88
CA ILE A 107 10.94 -6.36 3.70
C ILE A 107 10.57 -7.39 2.61
N ASN A 108 10.05 -8.55 3.00
CA ASN A 108 9.65 -9.62 2.08
C ASN A 108 8.19 -9.49 1.61
N ASP A 109 7.44 -8.60 2.26
CA ASP A 109 6.00 -8.44 2.13
C ASP A 109 5.64 -7.28 1.19
N LEU A 110 6.64 -6.44 0.88
CA LEU A 110 6.52 -5.21 0.11
C LEU A 110 7.44 -5.27 -1.12
N TYR A 111 6.93 -4.84 -2.27
CA TYR A 111 7.75 -4.69 -3.47
C TYR A 111 8.76 -3.57 -3.27
N GLU A 112 10.03 -3.81 -3.60
CA GLU A 112 11.17 -2.90 -3.35
C GLU A 112 11.33 -2.47 -1.87
N GLY A 113 10.61 -3.14 -0.96
CA GLY A 113 10.67 -2.93 0.47
C GLY A 113 9.68 -1.91 1.02
N ASP A 114 8.87 -1.24 0.19
CA ASP A 114 7.99 -0.14 0.60
C ASP A 114 6.70 0.01 -0.24
N VAL A 115 6.53 -0.76 -1.32
CA VAL A 115 5.37 -0.64 -2.22
C VAL A 115 4.42 -1.82 -2.08
N LEU A 116 3.14 -1.52 -1.85
CA LEU A 116 2.06 -2.49 -2.01
C LEU A 116 1.58 -2.54 -3.46
N LEU A 117 1.49 -3.76 -4.00
CA LEU A 117 1.03 -4.03 -5.36
C LEU A 117 -0.27 -4.82 -5.35
N THR A 118 -1.19 -4.43 -6.22
CA THR A 118 -2.37 -5.24 -6.52
C THR A 118 -1.96 -6.48 -7.32
N LYS A 119 -2.79 -7.53 -7.29
CA LYS A 119 -2.57 -8.73 -8.11
C LYS A 119 -2.32 -8.42 -9.59
N GLU A 120 -3.11 -7.51 -10.17
CA GLU A 120 -2.95 -7.10 -11.58
C GLU A 120 -1.58 -6.45 -11.84
N GLN A 121 -1.08 -5.65 -10.90
CA GLN A 121 0.24 -5.01 -10.99
C GLN A 121 1.37 -6.04 -10.84
N LEU A 122 1.25 -6.96 -9.89
CA LEU A 122 2.20 -8.04 -9.67
C LEU A 122 2.29 -8.98 -10.88
N ASP A 123 1.15 -9.36 -11.45
CA ASP A 123 1.07 -10.19 -12.66
C ASP A 123 1.80 -9.52 -13.83
N ALA A 124 1.58 -8.23 -14.02
CA ALA A 124 2.26 -7.47 -15.07
C ALA A 124 3.79 -7.42 -14.90
N LEU A 125 4.28 -7.25 -13.67
CA LEU A 125 5.72 -7.26 -13.40
C LEU A 125 6.33 -8.65 -13.66
N SER A 126 5.65 -9.73 -13.24
CA SER A 126 6.13 -11.11 -13.45
C SER A 126 6.21 -11.52 -14.93
N ILE A 127 5.33 -10.98 -15.78
CA ILE A 127 5.39 -11.22 -17.23
C ILE A 127 6.57 -10.46 -17.86
N SER A 128 6.86 -9.25 -17.38
CA SER A 128 7.98 -8.44 -17.89
C SER A 128 9.35 -9.06 -17.61
N SER A 129 9.52 -9.75 -16.47
CA SER A 129 10.78 -10.41 -16.09
C SER A 129 11.09 -11.68 -16.91
N ASN A 130 10.07 -12.35 -17.44
CA ASN A 130 10.23 -13.60 -18.23
C ASN A 130 10.39 -13.36 -19.73
N SER A 131 10.22 -12.13 -20.23
CA SER A 131 10.48 -11.81 -21.63
C SER A 131 11.97 -11.52 -21.87
N SER A 132 12.65 -12.41 -22.59
CA SER A 132 14.09 -12.33 -22.92
C SER A 132 14.45 -11.24 -23.94
N SER A 133 13.47 -10.47 -24.41
CA SER A 133 13.66 -9.32 -25.27
C SER A 133 13.44 -8.05 -24.47
N ARG A 134 14.41 -7.13 -24.55
CA ARG A 134 14.33 -5.75 -24.06
C ARG A 134 13.13 -5.04 -24.70
N ALA A 135 11.92 -5.32 -24.23
CA ALA A 135 10.71 -4.56 -24.51
C ALA A 135 10.86 -3.22 -23.76
N ARG A 136 11.63 -2.35 -24.40
CA ARG A 136 12.03 -1.00 -24.00
C ARG A 136 10.90 -0.28 -23.26
N ARG A 137 11.17 0.15 -22.02
CA ARG A 137 10.79 1.45 -21.43
C ARG A 137 9.38 1.96 -21.76
N GLN A 138 8.41 1.07 -21.97
CA GLN A 138 7.03 1.48 -22.18
C GLN A 138 6.38 1.52 -20.82
N ALA A 139 5.82 2.68 -20.51
CA ALA A 139 5.00 2.86 -19.35
C ALA A 139 3.95 1.73 -19.31
N TRP A 140 3.99 0.88 -18.27
CA TRP A 140 2.94 -0.12 -18.05
C TRP A 140 1.57 0.57 -18.05
N LYS A 141 0.77 0.30 -19.08
CA LYS A 141 -0.62 0.80 -19.19
C LYS A 141 -1.55 -0.36 -18.80
N PRO A 142 -2.11 -0.36 -17.57
CA PRO A 142 -3.10 -1.36 -17.21
C PRO A 142 -4.33 -1.25 -18.10
N LYS A 143 -5.17 -2.29 -18.11
CA LYS A 143 -6.44 -2.28 -18.85
C LYS A 143 -7.33 -1.10 -18.46
N ARG A 144 -7.22 -0.68 -17.20
CA ARG A 144 -7.96 0.45 -16.64
C ARG A 144 -7.32 1.80 -16.92
N PHE A 145 -6.19 1.92 -17.63
CA PHE A 145 -5.60 3.22 -17.91
C PHE A 145 -6.55 4.12 -18.74
N PRO A 146 -6.76 5.41 -18.39
CA PRO A 146 -6.15 6.18 -17.31
C PRO A 146 -6.97 6.21 -15.99
N SER A 147 -8.00 5.38 -15.84
CA SER A 147 -8.84 5.34 -14.63
C SER A 147 -8.15 4.79 -13.38
N ASN A 148 -6.85 4.47 -13.42
CA ASN A 148 -6.04 4.04 -12.27
C ASN A 148 -4.94 5.05 -11.90
N ILE A 149 -5.02 6.27 -12.45
CA ILE A 149 -4.13 7.38 -12.10
C ILE A 149 -4.94 8.49 -11.43
N TRP A 150 -4.33 9.17 -10.48
CA TRP A 150 -4.90 10.38 -9.91
C TRP A 150 -4.86 11.49 -10.97
N GLY A 151 -6.02 12.10 -11.22
CA GLY A 151 -6.14 13.17 -12.21
C GLY A 151 -5.29 14.38 -11.86
N ALA A 152 -4.60 14.95 -12.85
CA ALA A 152 -3.87 16.20 -12.66
C ALA A 152 -4.84 17.33 -12.28
N ASN A 153 -4.45 18.12 -11.28
CA ASN A 153 -5.26 19.20 -10.72
C ASN A 153 -6.66 18.76 -10.20
N THR A 154 -6.86 17.45 -9.97
CA THR A 154 -8.10 16.91 -9.42
C THR A 154 -7.90 16.58 -7.94
N PRO A 155 -8.80 17.01 -7.04
CA PRO A 155 -8.68 16.70 -5.62
C PRO A 155 -8.60 15.19 -5.37
N ILE A 156 -7.55 14.77 -4.66
CA ILE A 156 -7.37 13.44 -4.09
C ILE A 156 -7.94 13.50 -2.67
N PRO A 157 -9.10 12.86 -2.40
CA PRO A 157 -9.67 12.84 -1.06
C PRO A 157 -8.75 12.12 -0.09
N VAL A 158 -8.30 12.82 0.95
CA VAL A 158 -7.45 12.24 2.00
C VAL A 158 -8.17 12.25 3.35
N SER A 159 -7.83 11.27 4.19
CA SER A 159 -8.15 11.26 5.61
C SER A 159 -6.93 10.83 6.41
N ILE A 160 -6.74 11.40 7.60
CA ILE A 160 -5.66 11.05 8.53
C ILE A 160 -6.31 10.34 9.73
N ASP A 161 -5.81 9.15 10.05
CA ASP A 161 -6.30 8.40 11.20
C ASP A 161 -6.02 9.13 12.52
N SER A 162 -6.93 9.05 13.48
CA SER A 162 -6.79 9.73 14.77
C SER A 162 -5.68 9.15 15.66
N SER A 163 -5.13 7.99 15.31
CA SER A 163 -4.01 7.35 16.01
C SER A 163 -2.67 8.08 15.88
N TYR A 164 -2.54 9.04 14.96
CA TYR A 164 -1.28 9.74 14.74
C TYR A 164 -0.88 10.67 15.90
N PRO A 165 0.41 10.73 16.25
CA PRO A 165 0.95 11.81 17.08
C PRO A 165 0.76 13.18 16.39
N THR A 166 0.50 14.23 17.18
CA THR A 166 0.24 15.59 16.68
C THR A 166 1.35 16.10 15.75
N ASP A 167 2.61 15.88 16.11
CA ASP A 167 3.75 16.33 15.30
C ASP A 167 3.79 15.64 13.93
N SER A 168 3.45 14.34 13.87
CA SER A 168 3.39 13.59 12.61
C SER A 168 2.24 14.06 11.71
N ILE A 169 1.09 14.44 12.29
CA ILE A 169 -0.02 15.04 11.54
C ILE A 169 0.44 16.36 10.90
N GLN A 170 1.21 17.18 11.63
CA GLN A 170 1.71 18.45 11.12
C GLN A 170 2.64 18.23 9.91
N VAL A 171 3.60 17.31 10.02
CA VAL A 171 4.49 16.95 8.90
C VAL A 171 3.68 16.47 7.69
N LEU A 172 2.68 15.59 7.90
CA LEU A 172 1.82 15.12 6.82
C LEU A 172 1.10 16.25 6.09
N ARG A 173 0.53 17.20 6.83
CA ARG A 173 -0.18 18.34 6.26
C ARG A 173 0.74 19.30 5.53
N ASP A 174 1.92 19.54 6.07
CA ASP A 174 2.92 20.42 5.45
C ASP A 174 3.44 19.82 4.14
N GLU A 175 3.69 18.51 4.11
CA GLU A 175 4.10 17.81 2.89
C GLU A 175 3.00 17.75 1.83
N MET A 176 1.75 17.48 2.23
CA MET A 176 0.62 17.56 1.31
C MET A 176 0.47 18.96 0.70
N ARG A 177 0.65 20.02 1.52
CA ARG A 177 0.65 21.41 1.04
C ARG A 177 1.79 21.64 0.05
N PHE A 178 3.01 21.22 0.40
CA PHE A 178 4.18 21.35 -0.47
C PHE A 178 3.94 20.71 -1.84
N TRP A 179 3.42 19.48 -1.88
CA TRP A 179 3.06 18.81 -3.14
C TRP A 179 1.98 19.57 -3.92
N ASN A 180 0.96 20.09 -3.23
CA ASN A 180 -0.10 20.87 -3.86
C ASN A 180 0.41 22.17 -4.50
N GLU A 181 1.41 22.81 -3.90
CA GLU A 181 1.98 24.07 -4.40
C GLU A 181 2.99 23.85 -5.53
N ASN A 182 3.69 22.71 -5.55
CA ASN A 182 4.82 22.47 -6.45
C ASN A 182 4.56 21.46 -7.58
N THR A 183 3.41 20.77 -7.54
CA THR A 183 3.07 19.74 -8.55
C THR A 183 1.64 19.91 -9.06
N CYS A 184 1.16 18.95 -9.87
CA CYS A 184 -0.25 18.85 -10.26
C CYS A 184 -1.08 17.96 -9.31
N ALA A 185 -0.48 17.34 -8.29
CA ALA A 185 -1.21 16.54 -7.30
C ALA A 185 -1.99 17.45 -6.34
N ARG A 186 -3.21 17.06 -5.94
CA ARG A 186 -4.10 17.89 -5.10
C ARG A 186 -4.65 17.11 -3.92
N PHE A 187 -3.82 16.81 -2.92
CA PHE A 187 -4.26 16.17 -1.68
C PHE A 187 -5.17 17.11 -0.88
N ALA A 188 -6.39 16.66 -0.54
CA ALA A 188 -7.40 17.49 0.09
C ALA A 188 -8.18 16.75 1.19
N GLU A 189 -7.99 17.16 2.45
CA GLU A 189 -8.82 16.70 3.57
C GLU A 189 -10.27 17.18 3.37
N GLY A 190 -11.24 16.29 3.54
CA GLY A 190 -12.66 16.61 3.41
C GLY A 190 -13.20 16.71 1.98
N ALA A 191 -12.38 16.49 0.95
CA ALA A 191 -12.87 16.29 -0.41
C ALA A 191 -13.72 15.00 -0.50
N LYS A 192 -14.64 14.95 -1.46
CA LYS A 192 -15.53 13.80 -1.68
C LYS A 192 -15.10 13.04 -2.93
N GLY A 193 -15.15 11.71 -2.86
CA GLY A 193 -14.89 10.83 -3.99
C GLY A 193 -15.06 9.37 -3.58
N ASN A 194 -15.24 8.49 -4.57
CA ASN A 194 -15.32 7.04 -4.31
C ASN A 194 -13.95 6.43 -4.07
N ASN A 195 -12.90 7.05 -4.62
CA ASN A 195 -11.52 6.64 -4.42
C ASN A 195 -10.88 7.61 -3.43
N THR A 196 -10.33 7.10 -2.34
CA THR A 196 -9.80 7.91 -1.24
C THR A 196 -8.46 7.36 -0.76
N VAL A 197 -7.64 8.23 -0.18
CA VAL A 197 -6.39 7.84 0.49
C VAL A 197 -6.59 8.01 1.99
N LYS A 198 -6.23 6.99 2.77
CA LYS A 198 -6.24 7.04 4.22
C LYS A 198 -4.83 6.86 4.77
N PHE A 199 -4.30 7.89 5.42
CA PHE A 199 -3.06 7.78 6.18
C PHE A 199 -3.35 7.05 7.48
N ILE A 200 -2.60 5.99 7.77
CA ILE A 200 -2.71 5.18 8.99
C ILE A 200 -1.38 5.16 9.75
N TYR A 201 -1.42 5.17 11.08
CA TYR A 201 -0.23 5.02 11.90
C TYR A 201 0.09 3.52 12.07
N GLY A 202 0.51 2.90 10.96
CA GLY A 202 0.74 1.46 10.86
C GLY A 202 2.12 1.00 11.32
N ASN A 203 2.42 -0.27 11.09
CA ASN A 203 3.77 -0.82 11.22
C ASN A 203 4.52 -0.56 9.91
N GLY A 204 5.67 0.12 9.94
CA GLY A 204 6.45 0.46 8.74
C GLY A 204 5.94 1.65 7.92
N CYS A 205 6.67 1.98 6.86
CA CYS A 205 6.36 3.04 5.89
C CYS A 205 6.05 2.41 4.54
N TYR A 206 4.83 2.55 4.03
CA TYR A 206 4.49 1.98 2.72
C TYR A 206 3.27 2.62 2.10
N SER A 207 3.17 2.49 0.77
CA SER A 207 2.04 2.97 0.00
C SER A 207 1.68 2.01 -1.13
N TRP A 208 0.42 2.03 -1.53
CA TRP A 208 0.04 1.53 -2.85
C TRP A 208 0.60 2.44 -3.94
N ILE A 209 0.92 1.86 -5.09
CA ILE A 209 1.35 2.62 -6.26
C ILE A 209 0.16 3.07 -7.12
N GLY A 210 0.00 4.38 -7.28
CA GLY A 210 -1.09 4.98 -8.07
C GLY A 210 -2.46 4.87 -7.40
N MET A 211 -3.53 5.00 -8.20
CA MET A 211 -4.92 4.87 -7.72
C MET A 211 -5.41 3.42 -7.93
N ILE A 212 -5.64 2.68 -6.84
CA ILE A 212 -6.11 1.29 -6.90
C ILE A 212 -7.65 1.17 -6.91
N GLY A 213 -8.34 2.27 -6.61
CA GLY A 213 -9.80 2.33 -6.45
C GLY A 213 -10.25 2.10 -5.01
N ASN A 214 -11.46 2.56 -4.67
CA ASN A 214 -11.98 2.59 -3.29
C ASN A 214 -11.02 3.32 -2.33
N GLU A 215 -11.13 3.06 -1.03
CA GLU A 215 -10.18 3.56 -0.03
C GLU A 215 -8.87 2.75 -0.10
N GLN A 216 -7.74 3.44 -0.27
CA GLN A 216 -6.39 2.88 -0.21
C GLN A 216 -5.62 3.46 0.97
N GLN A 217 -4.81 2.64 1.63
CA GLN A 217 -4.07 3.05 2.83
C GLN A 217 -2.63 3.41 2.51
N VAL A 218 -2.11 4.40 3.24
CA VAL A 218 -0.69 4.77 3.26
C VAL A 218 -0.23 4.71 4.71
N SER A 219 0.78 3.88 4.99
CA SER A 219 1.35 3.74 6.33
C SER A 219 2.49 4.73 6.51
N ILE A 220 2.35 5.62 7.49
CA ILE A 220 3.43 6.45 8.01
C ILE A 220 3.55 6.09 9.49
N GLY A 221 4.16 4.94 9.73
CA GLY A 221 4.32 4.38 11.06
C GLY A 221 5.36 5.08 11.93
N ARG A 222 5.71 4.43 13.05
CA ARG A 222 6.75 4.90 13.95
C ARG A 222 8.09 4.98 13.21
N GLY A 223 8.72 6.16 13.23
CA GLY A 223 9.99 6.41 12.51
C GLY A 223 9.81 6.90 11.07
N CYS A 224 8.59 6.89 10.54
CA CYS A 224 8.29 7.34 9.17
C CYS A 224 7.94 8.83 9.08
N GLY A 225 7.68 9.50 10.20
CA GLY A 225 7.18 10.89 10.24
C GLY A 225 8.22 11.98 9.91
N THR A 226 9.19 11.67 9.05
CA THR A 226 10.15 12.67 8.55
C THR A 226 9.67 13.22 7.21
N VAL A 227 10.06 14.46 6.88
CA VAL A 227 9.74 15.10 5.60
C VAL A 227 10.09 14.17 4.44
N GLY A 228 11.32 13.67 4.37
CA GLY A 228 11.79 12.84 3.25
C GLY A 228 10.98 11.55 3.05
N ILE A 229 10.61 10.87 4.12
CA ILE A 229 9.81 9.64 4.04
C ILE A 229 8.38 9.97 3.62
N VAL A 230 7.75 10.99 4.20
CA VAL A 230 6.38 11.38 3.83
C VAL A 230 6.33 11.83 2.36
N THR A 231 7.29 12.62 1.89
CA THR A 231 7.40 13.00 0.47
C THR A 231 7.50 11.75 -0.42
N HIS A 232 8.29 10.74 -0.01
CA HIS A 232 8.48 9.49 -0.74
C HIS A 232 7.17 8.71 -0.89
N GLU A 233 6.43 8.51 0.20
CA GLU A 233 5.16 7.77 0.18
C GLU A 233 4.04 8.51 -0.60
N LEU A 234 3.99 9.84 -0.48
CA LEU A 234 3.09 10.68 -1.30
C LEU A 234 3.41 10.54 -2.79
N GLY A 235 4.71 10.48 -3.12
CA GLY A 235 5.19 10.23 -4.47
C GLY A 235 4.73 8.88 -4.99
N THR A 236 4.91 7.81 -4.23
CA THR A 236 4.44 6.45 -4.56
C THR A 236 2.94 6.42 -4.80
N THR A 237 2.14 7.10 -3.96
CA THR A 237 0.68 7.22 -4.13
C THR A 237 0.30 7.87 -5.47
N HIS A 238 1.06 8.88 -5.92
CA HIS A 238 0.78 9.57 -7.18
C HIS A 238 1.39 8.89 -8.43
N ARG A 239 2.34 7.97 -8.24
CA ARG A 239 3.13 7.36 -9.30
C ARG A 239 2.34 6.34 -10.13
N THR A 240 2.74 6.16 -11.38
CA THR A 240 2.33 5.01 -12.20
C THR A 240 3.37 3.89 -12.12
N VAL A 241 2.95 2.63 -12.14
CA VAL A 241 3.88 1.46 -12.14
C VAL A 241 4.92 1.55 -13.27
N SER A 242 4.53 2.16 -14.39
CA SER A 242 5.42 2.59 -15.47
C SER A 242 6.70 3.28 -15.01
N HIS A 243 6.58 4.25 -14.10
CA HIS A 243 7.72 4.98 -13.59
C HIS A 243 8.52 4.14 -12.61
N ALA A 244 7.89 3.24 -11.83
CA ALA A 244 8.59 2.34 -10.91
C ALA A 244 9.57 1.43 -11.64
N VAL A 245 9.17 0.90 -12.81
CA VAL A 245 10.03 0.05 -13.65
C VAL A 245 11.21 0.82 -14.28
N GLU A 246 11.14 2.15 -14.42
CA GLU A 246 12.17 2.96 -15.10
C GLU A 246 13.41 3.26 -14.24
N ILE A 247 13.37 3.03 -12.92
CA ILE A 247 14.56 3.18 -12.05
C ILE A 247 15.57 2.03 -12.24
N ARG A 248 15.20 0.96 -12.96
CA ARG A 248 16.03 -0.25 -13.11
C ARG A 248 16.80 -0.36 -14.44
N SER A 249 17.10 0.74 -15.13
CA SER A 249 17.81 0.71 -16.42
C SER A 249 19.02 1.61 -16.52
#